data_AF-A0A1H8H586-F1
#
_entry.id   AF-A0A1H8H586-F1
#
_cell.length_a   1.000
_cell.length_b   1.000
_cell.length_c   1.000
_cell.angle_alpha   90.00
_cell.angle_beta   90.00
_cell.angle_gamma   90.00
#
_symmetry.space_group_name_H-M   'P 1'
#
loop_
_entity.id
_entity.type
_entity.pdbx_description
1 polymer ?
#
loop_
_entity_poly.entity_id
_entity_poly.type
_entity_poly.pdbx_seq_one_letter_code
_entity_poly.pdbx_strand_id
1 'polypeptide(L)'
;MADDAYRRGYDLIDWSKPLPKIHKPRIAPARGAFPCPMLASDMLDEPLYSGADGKLYTSKAALRASYLPSGNPDGIRYDEVGNETIPLTPPETDTSGIDASIQKAISRLNA
;
A
#
# COMPACT_ATOMS: atom_id res chain seq x y z
N MET A 1 5.04 29.32 -3.05
CA MET A 1 3.73 29.97 -3.26
C MET A 1 3.08 29.25 -4.43
N ALA A 2 1.85 28.73 -4.27
CA ALA A 2 1.16 28.09 -5.38
C ALA A 2 0.83 29.13 -6.46
N ASP A 3 1.15 28.82 -7.71
CA ASP A 3 0.93 29.68 -8.86
C ASP A 3 -0.57 29.94 -9.08
N ASP A 4 -0.93 31.12 -9.60
CA ASP A 4 -2.33 31.54 -9.76
C ASP A 4 -3.09 30.64 -10.74
N ALA A 5 -2.37 30.05 -11.71
CA ALA A 5 -2.89 29.02 -12.60
C ALA A 5 -3.27 27.72 -11.87
N TYR A 6 -2.49 27.34 -10.85
CA TYR A 6 -2.78 26.13 -10.05
C TYR A 6 -4.08 26.29 -9.27
N ARG A 7 -4.29 27.46 -8.66
CA ARG A 7 -5.49 27.74 -7.85
C ARG A 7 -6.76 27.74 -8.70
N ARG A 8 -6.71 28.35 -9.89
CA ARG A 8 -7.81 28.31 -10.88
C ARG A 8 -8.18 26.89 -11.30
N GLY A 9 -7.20 26.01 -11.49
CA GLY A 9 -7.46 24.60 -11.79
C GLY A 9 -8.08 23.85 -10.61
N TYR A 10 -7.65 24.15 -9.39
CA TYR A 10 -8.11 23.50 -8.17
C TYR A 10 -9.58 23.83 -7.83
N ASP A 11 -9.99 25.09 -8.04
CA ASP A 11 -11.36 25.54 -7.77
C ASP A 11 -12.40 24.97 -8.76
N LEU A 12 -11.96 24.44 -9.91
CA LEU A 12 -12.81 23.78 -10.89
C LEU A 12 -13.13 22.32 -10.55
N ILE A 13 -12.46 21.74 -9.55
CA ILE A 13 -12.66 20.35 -9.13
C ILE A 13 -13.93 20.27 -8.28
N ASP A 14 -14.90 19.49 -8.75
CA ASP A 14 -16.08 19.15 -7.97
C ASP A 14 -15.74 18.08 -6.93
N TRP A 15 -15.35 18.54 -5.73
CA TRP A 15 -14.98 17.68 -4.60
C TRP A 15 -16.15 16.88 -4.01
N SER A 16 -17.39 17.17 -4.40
CA SER A 16 -18.55 16.38 -3.99
C SER A 16 -18.65 15.03 -4.71
N LYS A 17 -17.95 14.90 -5.86
CA LYS A 17 -17.91 13.68 -6.66
C LYS A 17 -16.59 12.94 -6.43
N PRO A 18 -16.60 11.60 -6.42
CA PRO A 18 -15.36 10.85 -6.38
C PRO A 18 -14.53 11.16 -7.64
N LEU A 19 -13.24 11.43 -7.45
CA LEU A 19 -12.33 11.62 -8.57
C LEU A 19 -12.37 10.40 -9.49
N PRO A 20 -12.33 10.59 -10.82
CA PRO A 20 -12.32 9.48 -11.75
C PRO A 20 -11.08 8.61 -11.50
N LYS A 21 -11.28 7.30 -11.36
CA LYS A 21 -10.18 6.35 -11.21
C LYS A 21 -9.36 6.35 -12.50
N ILE A 22 -8.09 6.77 -12.42
CA ILE A 22 -7.17 6.67 -13.56
C ILE A 22 -6.84 5.19 -13.75
N HIS A 23 -7.35 4.59 -14.82
CA HIS A 23 -6.96 3.24 -15.21
C HIS A 23 -5.57 3.27 -15.85
N LYS A 24 -4.56 2.82 -15.11
CA LYS A 24 -3.22 2.58 -15.68
C LYS A 24 -3.22 1.16 -16.26
N PRO A 25 -3.25 0.98 -17.60
CA PRO A 25 -3.21 -0.36 -18.16
C PRO A 25 -1.88 -1.03 -17.78
N ARG A 26 -1.95 -2.30 -17.35
CA ARG A 26 -0.75 -3.10 -17.12
C ARG A 26 -0.04 -3.29 -18.46
N ILE A 27 1.14 -2.72 -18.60
CA ILE A 27 2.00 -2.96 -19.75
C ILE A 27 2.64 -4.34 -19.52
N ALA A 28 2.35 -5.30 -20.39
CA ALA A 28 3.01 -6.60 -20.35
C ALA A 28 4.52 -6.40 -20.58
N PRO A 29 5.39 -7.10 -19.83
CA PRO A 29 6.82 -7.00 -20.06
C PRO A 29 7.13 -7.45 -21.50
N ALA A 30 7.83 -6.61 -22.26
CA ALA A 30 8.23 -6.93 -23.63
C ALA A 30 9.21 -8.11 -23.60
N ARG A 31 8.82 -9.24 -24.19
CA ARG A 31 9.74 -10.36 -24.45
C ARG A 31 10.33 -10.20 -25.84
N GLY A 32 11.64 -10.41 -25.97
CA GLY A 32 12.27 -10.55 -27.28
C GLY A 32 11.71 -11.77 -28.02
N ALA A 33 11.64 -11.70 -29.35
CA ALA A 33 11.13 -12.78 -30.19
C ALA A 33 12.06 -14.02 -30.23
N PHE A 34 13.29 -13.87 -29.78
CA PHE A 34 14.28 -14.95 -29.74
C PHE A 34 14.13 -15.80 -28.46
N PRO A 35 14.52 -17.09 -28.50
CA PRO A 35 14.52 -17.97 -27.34
C PRO A 35 15.68 -17.63 -26.37
N CYS A 36 15.71 -16.40 -25.89
CA CYS A 36 16.68 -15.94 -24.91
C CYS A 36 16.07 -16.03 -23.51
N PRO A 37 16.83 -16.48 -22.50
CA PRO A 37 16.38 -16.42 -21.12
C PRO A 37 16.14 -14.97 -20.69
N MET A 38 15.06 -14.74 -19.94
CA MET A 38 14.76 -13.42 -19.39
C MET A 38 15.51 -13.25 -18.07
N LEU A 39 16.44 -12.29 -18.01
CA LEU A 39 17.14 -11.93 -16.79
C LEU A 39 16.30 -10.90 -16.01
N ALA A 40 15.91 -11.26 -14.79
CA ALA A 40 15.28 -10.34 -13.86
C ALA A 40 16.34 -9.73 -12.94
N SER A 41 16.38 -8.40 -12.85
CA SER A 41 17.26 -7.71 -11.90
C SER A 41 16.78 -7.94 -10.46
N ASP A 42 17.73 -8.14 -9.54
CA ASP A 42 17.46 -8.16 -8.10
C ASP A 42 17.16 -6.75 -7.55
N MET A 43 17.67 -5.72 -8.22
CA MET A 43 17.43 -4.33 -7.80
C MET A 43 15.96 -3.93 -8.04
N LEU A 44 15.43 -3.18 -7.09
CA LEU A 44 14.15 -2.49 -7.18
C LEU A 44 14.37 -1.13 -7.86
N ASP A 45 13.46 -0.75 -8.76
CA ASP A 45 13.55 0.54 -9.46
C ASP A 45 13.38 1.72 -8.49
N GLU A 46 12.58 1.52 -7.44
CA GLU A 46 12.37 2.47 -6.35
C GLU A 46 12.58 1.76 -4.99
N PRO A 47 13.17 2.41 -3.99
CA PRO A 47 13.29 1.85 -2.64
C PRO A 47 11.91 1.50 -2.07
N LEU A 48 11.74 0.28 -1.59
CA LEU A 48 10.48 -0.21 -1.04
C LEU A 48 10.55 -0.32 0.48
N TYR A 49 9.48 0.12 1.15
CA TYR A 49 9.33 -0.01 2.59
C TYR A 49 8.75 -1.39 2.94
N SER A 50 9.42 -2.12 3.83
CA SER A 50 8.93 -3.40 4.35
C SER A 50 8.03 -3.19 5.57
N GLY A 51 6.81 -3.70 5.52
CA GLY A 51 5.92 -3.73 6.68
C GLY A 51 6.29 -4.79 7.73
N ALA A 52 7.18 -5.73 7.40
CA ALA A 52 7.57 -6.82 8.30
C ALA A 52 8.59 -6.36 9.36
N ASP A 53 9.55 -5.50 8.97
CA ASP A 53 10.62 -5.03 9.86
C ASP A 53 10.78 -3.51 9.89
N GLY A 54 9.99 -2.79 9.09
CA GLY A 54 9.95 -1.33 9.06
C GLY A 54 11.12 -0.64 8.36
N LYS A 55 11.90 -1.37 7.53
CA LYS A 55 13.08 -0.81 6.84
C LYS A 55 12.85 -0.60 5.34
N LEU A 56 13.66 0.28 4.75
CA LEU A 56 13.73 0.51 3.30
C LEU A 56 14.72 -0.45 2.64
N TYR A 57 14.32 -1.05 1.53
CA TYR A 57 15.12 -1.98 0.75
C TYR A 57 15.23 -1.54 -0.71
N THR A 58 16.40 -1.78 -1.31
CA THR A 58 16.66 -1.59 -2.74
C THR A 58 16.88 -2.91 -3.49
N SER A 59 17.01 -4.03 -2.76
CA SER A 59 17.19 -5.38 -3.31
C SER A 59 15.99 -6.26 -2.94
N LYS A 60 15.50 -7.04 -3.91
CA LYS A 60 14.40 -8.00 -3.73
C LYS A 60 14.83 -9.15 -2.83
N ALA A 61 16.05 -9.67 -2.98
CA ALA A 61 16.58 -10.71 -2.13
C ALA A 61 16.68 -10.26 -0.67
N ALA A 62 17.17 -9.04 -0.42
CA ALA A 62 17.26 -8.49 0.93
C ALA A 62 15.88 -8.27 1.56
N LEU A 63 14.91 -7.77 0.78
CA LEU A 63 13.53 -7.63 1.22
C LEU A 63 12.93 -8.99 1.61
N ARG A 64 13.10 -10.02 0.76
CA ARG A 64 12.58 -11.37 1.01
C ARG A 64 13.18 -12.04 2.23
N ALA A 65 14.45 -11.75 2.53
CA ALA A 65 15.07 -12.22 3.75
C ALA A 65 14.35 -11.69 5.01
N SER A 66 13.76 -10.49 4.95
CA SER A 66 12.95 -9.94 6.05
C SER A 66 11.65 -10.72 6.28
N TYR A 67 11.15 -11.46 5.30
CA TYR A 67 9.93 -12.26 5.44
C TYR A 67 10.15 -13.62 6.09
N LEU A 68 11.41 -14.03 6.25
CA LEU A 68 11.76 -15.26 6.93
C LEU A 68 11.73 -15.06 8.46
N PRO A 69 11.41 -16.11 9.25
CA PRO A 69 11.40 -16.05 10.72
C PRO A 69 12.70 -15.52 11.33
N SER A 70 13.85 -15.76 10.69
CA SER A 70 15.15 -15.28 11.15
C SER A 70 15.39 -13.79 10.89
N GLY A 71 14.59 -13.17 10.02
CA GLY A 71 14.78 -11.81 9.51
C GLY A 71 13.72 -10.80 9.96
N ASN A 72 12.66 -11.23 10.65
CA ASN A 72 11.63 -10.35 11.19
C ASN A 72 11.52 -10.42 12.73
N PRO A 73 11.01 -9.34 13.36
CA PRO A 73 10.81 -9.27 14.81
C PRO A 73 9.80 -10.28 15.35
N ASP A 74 8.82 -10.68 14.55
CA ASP A 74 7.73 -11.56 15.00
C ASP A 74 8.14 -13.04 15.02
N GLY A 75 9.27 -13.40 14.42
CA GLY A 75 9.78 -14.78 14.39
C GLY A 75 8.89 -15.74 13.59
N ILE A 76 8.06 -15.22 12.69
CA ILE A 76 7.13 -15.99 11.85
C ILE A 76 7.46 -15.83 10.37
N ARG A 77 6.94 -16.71 9.52
CA ARG A 77 7.12 -16.58 8.07
C ARG A 77 5.97 -15.77 7.48
N TYR A 78 6.31 -14.73 6.73
CA TYR A 78 5.33 -13.99 5.94
C TYR A 78 5.35 -14.46 4.48
N ASP A 79 4.18 -14.45 3.85
CA ASP A 79 4.01 -14.79 2.44
C ASP A 79 3.85 -13.52 1.59
N GLU A 80 4.54 -13.46 0.45
CA GLU A 80 4.39 -12.37 -0.51
C GLU A 80 3.07 -12.52 -1.28
N VAL A 81 2.08 -11.69 -0.93
CA VAL A 81 0.80 -11.66 -1.66
C VAL A 81 0.79 -10.50 -2.65
N GLY A 82 0.60 -10.78 -3.94
CA GLY A 82 0.62 -9.73 -4.96
C GLY A 82 0.00 -10.07 -6.31
N ASN A 83 -0.33 -11.34 -6.57
CA ASN A 83 -0.90 -11.77 -7.86
C ASN A 83 -2.16 -12.62 -7.70
N GLU A 84 -2.74 -12.60 -6.50
CA GLU A 84 -3.86 -13.46 -6.09
C GLU A 84 -5.12 -12.61 -5.98
N THR A 85 -6.26 -13.15 -6.38
CA THR A 85 -7.54 -12.48 -6.12
C THR A 85 -7.87 -12.71 -4.65
N ILE A 86 -7.43 -11.79 -3.79
CA ILE A 86 -7.74 -11.86 -2.36
C ILE A 86 -9.20 -11.41 -2.17
N PRO A 87 -10.10 -12.25 -1.64
CA PRO A 87 -11.40 -11.78 -1.19
C PRO A 87 -11.17 -10.87 0.03
N LEU A 88 -11.22 -9.56 -0.19
CA LEU A 88 -11.24 -8.56 0.88
C LEU A 88 -12.56 -8.74 1.63
N THR A 89 -12.56 -9.58 2.65
CA THR A 89 -13.65 -9.67 3.61
C THR A 89 -13.31 -8.69 4.73
N PRO A 90 -14.06 -7.60 4.91
CA PRO A 90 -13.82 -6.68 6.01
C PRO A 90 -13.89 -7.44 7.35
N PRO A 91 -13.01 -7.15 8.31
CA PRO A 91 -13.15 -7.71 9.65
C PRO A 91 -14.49 -7.28 10.25
N GLU A 92 -15.08 -8.16 11.06
CA GLU A 92 -16.32 -7.84 11.79
C GLU A 92 -16.03 -6.77 12.84
N THR A 93 -16.66 -5.61 12.69
CA THR A 93 -16.44 -4.46 13.58
C THR A 93 -17.37 -4.55 14.78
N ASP A 94 -16.82 -4.47 16.00
CA ASP A 94 -17.63 -4.30 17.22
C ASP A 94 -18.13 -2.85 17.33
N THR A 95 -19.31 -2.60 16.77
CA THR A 95 -19.96 -1.29 16.80
C THR A 95 -20.31 -0.86 18.23
N SER A 96 -20.64 -1.80 19.11
CA SER A 96 -21.05 -1.51 20.48
C SER A 96 -19.88 -0.97 21.33
N GLY A 97 -18.69 -1.56 21.18
CA GLY A 97 -17.48 -1.10 21.84
C GLY A 97 -17.04 0.29 21.35
N ILE A 98 -17.23 0.56 20.05
CA ILE A 98 -16.94 1.88 19.46
C ILE A 98 -17.86 2.95 20.04
N ASP A 99 -19.17 2.70 20.06
CA ASP A 99 -20.15 3.65 20.60
C ASP A 99 -19.92 3.94 22.08
N ALA A 100 -19.64 2.91 22.88
CA ALA A 100 -19.29 3.08 24.29
C ALA A 100 -18.02 3.93 24.48
N SER A 101 -17.02 3.74 23.62
CA SER A 101 -15.77 4.50 23.63
C SER A 101 -16.00 5.97 23.27
N ILE A 102 -16.82 6.24 22.25
CA ILE A 102 -17.21 7.59 21.82
C ILE A 102 -17.97 8.29 22.94
N GLN A 103 -18.98 7.65 23.54
CA GLN A 103 -19.73 8.26 24.64
C GLN A 103 -18.84 8.58 25.84
N LYS A 104 -17.92 7.68 26.20
CA LYS A 104 -16.95 7.91 27.27
C LYS A 104 -16.00 9.08 26.97
N ALA A 105 -15.61 9.27 25.72
CA ALA A 105 -14.78 10.40 25.30
C ALA A 105 -15.57 11.72 25.38
N ILE A 106 -16.80 11.74 24.89
CA ILE A 106 -17.70 12.90 24.96
C ILE A 106 -17.97 13.27 26.43
N SER A 107 -18.23 12.29 27.30
CA SER A 107 -18.48 12.55 28.72
C SER A 107 -17.27 13.15 29.44
N ARG A 108 -16.04 12.83 29.00
CA ARG A 108 -14.80 13.43 29.54
C ARG A 108 -14.57 14.87 29.06
N LEU A 109 -15.07 15.23 27.90
CA LEU A 109 -14.95 16.60 27.37
C LEU A 109 -15.95 17.55 28.04
N ASN A 110 -17.12 17.04 28.43
CA ASN A 110 -18.22 17.82 29.00
C ASN A 110 -18.22 17.86 30.54
N ALA A 111 -17.22 17.28 31.20
CA ALA A 111 -17.03 17.28 32.65
C ALA A 111 -15.87 18.20 33.05
#